data_AF-A0A941TPY8-F1
#
_entry.id   AF-A0A941TPY8-F1
#
_cell.length_a   1.000
_cell.length_b   1.000
_cell.length_c   1.000
_cell.angle_alpha   90.00
_cell.angle_beta   90.00
_cell.angle_gamma   90.00
#
_symmetry.space_group_name_H-M   'P 1'
#
loop_
_entity.id
_entity.type
_entity.pdbx_description
1 polymer ?
#
loop_
_entity_poly.entity_id
_entity_poly.type
_entity_poly.pdbx_seq_one_letter_code
_entity_poly.pdbx_strand_id
1 'polypeptide(L)'
;MTDRTTALARVAVGDILYAEDEAGPTRICLTIDVTPEKLTARSVTTQHVYEFDRRTGVALHRLHGIDYTFVIKSVAPLPADIHEIMLGLDRRYGGRPEKGDEPASGDTGLTEEQKRGLLYVSSYYPAFPI
;
A
#
# COMPACT_ATOMS: atom_id res chain seq x y z
N MET A 1 9.44 13.95 15.91
CA MET A 1 8.24 13.12 15.64
C MET A 1 7.23 14.03 14.98
N THR A 2 6.86 13.76 13.73
CA THR A 2 5.89 14.60 13.01
C THR A 2 4.50 14.27 13.53
N ASP A 3 3.65 15.26 13.76
CA ASP A 3 2.26 15.02 14.12
C ASP A 3 1.53 14.25 13.01
N ARG A 4 0.75 13.23 13.37
CA ARG A 4 0.06 12.33 12.42
C ARG A 4 -0.79 13.09 11.42
N THR A 5 -1.57 14.06 11.90
CA THR A 5 -2.41 14.89 11.03
C THR A 5 -1.56 15.63 10.00
N THR A 6 -0.41 16.16 10.43
CA THR A 6 0.51 16.89 9.55
C THR A 6 1.16 15.97 8.51
N ALA A 7 1.56 14.76 8.88
CA ALA A 7 2.17 13.82 7.94
C ALA A 7 1.14 13.26 6.94
N LEU A 8 -0.08 12.92 7.36
CA LEU A 8 -1.16 12.52 6.46
C LEU A 8 -1.62 13.66 5.53
N ALA A 9 -1.58 14.90 6.01
CA ALA A 9 -1.91 16.07 5.18
C ALA A 9 -0.92 16.26 4.01
N ARG A 10 0.31 15.77 4.13
CA ARG A 10 1.35 15.87 3.08
C ARG A 10 1.29 14.77 2.04
N VAL A 11 0.55 13.69 2.29
CA VAL A 11 0.41 12.58 1.35
C VAL A 11 -0.17 13.10 0.02
N ALA A 12 0.46 12.69 -1.07
CA ALA A 12 0.08 13.01 -2.44
C ALA A 12 -0.22 11.74 -3.24
N VAL A 13 -0.87 11.92 -4.39
CA VAL A 13 -1.04 10.85 -5.38
C VAL A 13 0.34 10.35 -5.83
N GLY A 14 0.52 9.03 -5.89
CA GLY A 14 1.79 8.40 -6.20
C GLY A 14 2.62 7.97 -4.99
N ASP A 15 2.28 8.44 -3.78
CA ASP A 15 2.98 8.00 -2.57
C ASP A 15 2.66 6.55 -2.22
N ILE A 16 3.66 5.85 -1.67
CA ILE A 16 3.46 4.53 -1.07
C ILE A 16 3.26 4.70 0.44
N LEU A 17 2.21 4.09 0.96
CA LEU A 17 1.88 4.09 2.38
C LEU A 17 1.83 2.67 2.94
N TYR A 18 2.00 2.58 4.25
CA TYR A 18 1.97 1.34 4.99
C TYR A 18 0.90 1.37 6.05
N ALA A 19 -0.04 0.44 5.95
CA ALA A 19 -1.16 0.32 6.86
C ALA A 19 -1.21 -1.07 7.49
N GLU A 20 -1.65 -1.12 8.74
CA GLU A 20 -1.76 -2.37 9.51
C GLU A 20 -3.12 -2.45 10.18
N ASP A 21 -3.66 -3.66 10.26
CA ASP A 21 -4.77 -3.99 11.15
C ASP A 21 -4.23 -4.50 12.50
N GLU A 22 -4.91 -4.21 13.61
CA GLU A 22 -4.43 -4.49 14.98
C GLU A 22 -4.08 -5.97 15.24
N ALA A 23 -4.77 -6.89 14.59
CA ALA A 23 -4.56 -8.34 14.78
C ALA A 23 -4.25 -9.05 13.45
N GLY A 24 -3.97 -8.27 12.41
CA GLY A 24 -4.22 -8.69 11.05
C GLY A 24 -3.09 -8.43 10.07
N PRO A 25 -3.42 -8.43 8.78
CA PRO A 25 -2.44 -8.33 7.74
C PRO A 25 -1.96 -6.90 7.55
N THR A 26 -0.75 -6.77 7.01
CA THR A 26 -0.18 -5.48 6.62
C THR A 26 -0.52 -5.20 5.16
N ARG A 27 -0.55 -3.92 4.80
CA ARG A 27 -0.87 -3.43 3.47
C ARG A 27 0.13 -2.38 3.04
N ILE A 28 0.78 -2.64 1.91
CA ILE A 28 1.57 -1.66 1.17
C ILE A 28 0.64 -1.14 0.09
N CYS A 29 0.31 0.14 0.13
CA CYS A 29 -0.65 0.74 -0.78
C CYS A 29 -0.05 1.91 -1.54
N LEU A 30 -0.46 2.05 -2.80
CA LEU A 30 -0.23 3.22 -3.62
C LEU A 30 -1.41 4.19 -3.47
N THR A 31 -1.13 5.44 -3.11
CA THR A 31 -2.12 6.51 -3.13
C THR A 31 -2.51 6.83 -4.56
N ILE A 32 -3.81 6.69 -4.88
CA ILE A 32 -4.35 6.91 -6.23
C ILE A 32 -5.24 8.15 -6.31
N ASP A 33 -5.81 8.61 -5.20
CA ASP A 33 -6.58 9.86 -5.14
C ASP A 33 -6.48 10.49 -3.74
N VAL A 34 -6.54 11.83 -3.70
CA VAL A 34 -6.40 12.60 -2.47
C VAL A 34 -7.41 13.74 -2.45
N THR A 35 -8.26 13.75 -1.44
CA THR A 35 -9.23 14.83 -1.16
C THR A 35 -8.95 15.44 0.21
N PRO A 36 -9.57 16.58 0.58
CA PRO A 36 -9.39 17.16 1.92
C PRO A 36 -9.74 16.20 3.07
N GLU A 37 -10.67 15.27 2.85
CA GLU A 37 -11.19 14.37 3.89
C GLU A 37 -10.66 12.94 3.77
N LYS A 38 -10.26 12.50 2.58
CA LYS A 38 -9.93 11.10 2.29
C LYS A 38 -8.63 10.93 1.51
N LEU A 39 -7.95 9.84 1.80
CA LEU A 39 -6.89 9.26 0.96
C LEU A 39 -7.42 7.96 0.38
N THR A 40 -7.48 7.87 -0.95
CA THR A 40 -7.83 6.63 -1.64
C THR A 40 -6.54 5.95 -2.04
N ALA A 41 -6.33 4.73 -1.55
CA ALA A 41 -5.12 3.98 -1.83
C ALA A 41 -5.43 2.54 -2.21
N ARG A 42 -4.62 2.00 -3.13
CA ARG A 42 -4.76 0.65 -3.65
C ARG A 42 -3.62 -0.22 -3.16
N SER A 43 -3.93 -1.40 -2.63
CA SER A 43 -2.92 -2.39 -2.28
C SER A 43 -2.12 -2.81 -3.52
N VAL A 44 -0.79 -2.71 -3.44
CA VAL A 44 0.12 -2.95 -4.56
C VAL A 44 -0.03 -4.36 -5.13
N THR A 45 -0.26 -5.38 -4.29
CA THR A 45 -0.28 -6.78 -4.71
C THR A 45 -1.69 -7.34 -4.88
N THR A 46 -2.63 -6.93 -4.03
CA THR A 46 -4.01 -7.45 -4.08
C THR A 46 -4.96 -6.57 -4.87
N GLN A 47 -4.52 -5.36 -5.24
CA GLN A 47 -5.29 -4.37 -6.01
C GLN A 47 -6.60 -3.91 -5.33
N HIS A 48 -6.79 -4.27 -4.06
CA HIS A 48 -7.92 -3.82 -3.26
C HIS A 48 -7.80 -2.33 -2.94
N VAL A 49 -8.90 -1.59 -3.11
CA VAL A 49 -8.95 -0.15 -2.84
C VAL A 49 -9.48 0.12 -1.42
N TYR A 50 -8.78 0.98 -0.72
CA TYR A 50 -9.09 1.43 0.63
C TYR A 50 -9.30 2.94 0.63
N GLU A 51 -10.33 3.39 1.35
CA GLU A 51 -10.56 4.80 1.64
C GLU A 51 -10.17 5.06 3.09
N PHE A 52 -9.07 5.79 3.29
CA PHE A 52 -8.61 6.20 4.60
C PHE A 52 -9.12 7.60 4.91
N ASP A 53 -9.60 7.80 6.13
CA ASP A 53 -9.81 9.15 6.66
C ASP A 53 -8.46 9.87 6.74
N ARG A 54 -8.36 11.05 6.13
CA ARG A 54 -7.08 11.77 5.98
C ARG A 54 -6.55 12.35 7.29
N ARG A 55 -7.37 12.48 8.33
CA ARG A 55 -6.96 13.04 9.62
C ARG A 55 -6.42 11.97 10.56
N THR A 56 -7.06 10.81 10.56
CA THR A 56 -6.78 9.69 11.46
C THR A 56 -5.91 8.62 10.79
N GLY A 57 -6.00 8.51 9.47
CA GLY A 57 -5.36 7.48 8.67
C GLY A 57 -6.05 6.12 8.81
N VAL A 58 -7.33 6.08 9.19
CA VAL A 58 -8.07 4.84 9.43
C VAL A 58 -8.97 4.53 8.23
N ALA A 59 -8.98 3.26 7.80
CA ALA A 59 -9.91 2.72 6.82
C ALA A 59 -10.62 1.50 7.43
N LEU A 60 -11.95 1.46 7.27
CA LEU A 60 -12.76 0.29 7.59
C LEU A 60 -12.95 -0.52 6.32
N HIS A 61 -12.69 -1.83 6.39
CA HIS A 61 -12.84 -2.72 5.26
C HIS A 61 -13.51 -4.03 5.67
N ARG A 62 -14.62 -4.36 5.02
CA ARG A 62 -15.34 -5.61 5.27
C ARG A 62 -15.02 -6.64 4.21
N LEU A 63 -14.45 -7.77 4.61
CA LEU A 63 -14.13 -8.90 3.74
C LEU A 63 -14.74 -10.18 4.31
N HIS A 64 -15.54 -10.88 3.49
CA HIS A 64 -16.23 -12.12 3.88
C HIS A 64 -17.02 -12.01 5.20
N GLY A 65 -17.61 -10.84 5.47
CA GLY A 65 -18.39 -10.59 6.67
C GLY A 65 -17.58 -10.19 7.92
N ILE A 66 -16.25 -10.21 7.84
CA ILE A 66 -15.33 -9.77 8.89
C ILE A 66 -14.92 -8.32 8.63
N ASP A 67 -15.03 -7.48 9.65
CA ASP A 67 -14.60 -6.09 9.60
C ASP A 67 -13.12 -5.99 10.00
N TYR A 68 -12.32 -5.38 9.14
CA TYR A 68 -10.92 -5.05 9.37
C TYR A 68 -10.77 -3.54 9.50
N THR A 69 -9.91 -3.10 10.41
CA THR A 69 -9.61 -1.69 10.64
C THR A 69 -8.14 -1.44 10.32
N PHE A 70 -7.87 -0.98 9.11
CA PHE A 70 -6.51 -0.64 8.70
C PHE A 70 -6.15 0.77 9.14
N VAL A 71 -5.00 0.91 9.81
CA VAL A 71 -4.48 2.20 10.25
C VAL A 71 -3.15 2.46 9.55
N ILE A 72 -3.01 3.60 8.88
CA ILE A 72 -1.74 4.05 8.32
C ILE A 72 -0.74 4.20 9.46
N LYS A 73 0.33 3.40 9.41
CA LYS A 73 1.44 3.41 10.38
C LYS A 73 2.64 4.18 9.86
N SER A 74 2.80 4.28 8.54
CA SER A 74 3.86 5.12 7.95
C SER A 74 3.50 5.64 6.57
N VAL A 75 4.01 6.84 6.31
CA VAL A 75 4.00 7.54 5.01
C VAL A 75 5.41 8.03 4.65
N ALA A 76 6.43 7.45 5.28
CA ALA A 76 7.81 7.85 5.03
C ALA A 76 8.16 7.63 3.55
N PRO A 77 8.80 8.61 2.88
CA PRO A 77 9.17 8.43 1.49
C PRO A 77 10.13 7.26 1.36
N LEU A 78 9.90 6.41 0.36
CA LEU A 78 10.80 5.33 0.00
C LEU A 78 11.97 5.89 -0.82
N PRO A 79 13.15 5.24 -0.77
CA PRO A 79 14.19 5.45 -1.76
C PRO A 79 13.63 5.27 -3.19
N ALA A 80 14.12 6.06 -4.14
CA ALA A 80 13.56 6.12 -5.49
C ALA A 80 13.54 4.74 -6.18
N ASP A 81 14.60 3.94 -6.02
CA ASP A 81 14.68 2.59 -6.59
C ASP A 81 13.61 1.65 -6.00
N ILE A 82 13.37 1.71 -4.69
CA ILE A 82 12.35 0.90 -4.03
C ILE A 82 10.94 1.38 -4.42
N HIS A 83 10.74 2.69 -4.53
CA HIS A 83 9.47 3.27 -4.99
C HIS A 83 9.12 2.79 -6.40
N GLU A 84 10.07 2.84 -7.34
CA GLU A 84 9.89 2.34 -8.70
C GLU A 84 9.56 0.83 -8.74
N ILE A 85 10.20 0.04 -7.88
CA ILE A 85 9.88 -1.39 -7.74
C ILE A 85 8.43 -1.59 -7.26
N MET A 86 7.96 -0.79 -6.29
CA MET A 86 6.57 -0.86 -5.83
C MET A 86 5.57 -0.48 -6.94
N LEU A 87 5.87 0.57 -7.73
CA LEU A 87 5.07 0.92 -8.90
C LEU A 87 5.09 -0.15 -9.99
N GLY A 88 6.23 -0.82 -10.18
CA GLY A 88 6.34 -1.96 -11.09
C GLY A 88 5.45 -3.13 -10.66
N LEU A 89 5.42 -3.43 -9.36
CA LEU A 89 4.53 -4.44 -8.80
C LEU A 89 3.06 -4.06 -8.97
N ASP A 90 2.69 -2.83 -8.64
CA ASP A 90 1.30 -2.36 -8.76
C ASP A 90 0.81 -2.49 -10.21
N ARG A 91 1.63 -2.10 -11.20
CA ARG A 91 1.32 -2.30 -12.63
C ARG A 91 1.20 -3.78 -13.01
N ARG A 92 2.10 -4.63 -12.51
CA ARG A 92 2.08 -6.08 -12.76
C ARG A 92 0.77 -6.72 -12.28
N TYR A 93 0.27 -6.32 -11.12
CA TYR A 93 -0.96 -6.87 -10.55
C TYR A 93 -2.22 -6.17 -11.06
N GLY A 94 -2.18 -4.87 -11.33
CA GLY A 94 -3.31 -4.10 -11.87
C GLY A 94 -3.61 -4.37 -13.35
N GLY A 95 -2.65 -4.92 -14.09
CA GLY A 95 -2.84 -5.36 -15.48
C GLY A 95 -3.42 -6.77 -15.64
N ARG A 96 -3.71 -7.50 -14.55
CA ARG A 96 -4.35 -8.83 -14.64
C ARG A 96 -5.88 -8.69 -14.74
N PRO A 97 -6.53 -9.23 -15.78
CA PRO A 97 -7.99 -9.33 -15.80
C PRO A 97 -8.49 -10.27 -14.68
N GLU A 98 -9.63 -9.94 -14.08
CA GLU A 98 -10.31 -10.80 -13.13
C GLU A 98 -10.64 -12.17 -13.78
N LYS A 99 -10.15 -13.25 -13.16
CA LYS A 99 -10.48 -14.67 -13.44
C LYS A 99 -10.44 -15.09 -14.92
N GLY A 100 -9.33 -15.68 -15.34
CA GLY A 100 -9.32 -16.54 -16.54
C GLY A 100 -7.95 -16.74 -17.15
N ASP A 101 -7.06 -15.77 -17.01
CA ASP A 101 -5.72 -15.86 -17.61
C ASP A 101 -4.72 -16.39 -16.58
N GLU A 102 -4.58 -17.71 -16.55
CA GLU A 102 -3.32 -18.31 -16.15
C GLU A 102 -2.20 -17.64 -16.97
N PRO A 103 -1.08 -17.23 -16.35
CA PRO A 103 -0.02 -16.55 -17.09
C PRO A 103 0.50 -17.46 -18.19
N ALA A 104 0.16 -17.12 -19.44
CA ALA A 104 0.82 -17.68 -20.60
C ALA A 104 2.31 -17.32 -20.49
N SER A 105 3.14 -18.34 -20.29
CA SER A 105 4.61 -18.30 -20.19
C SER A 105 5.17 -18.14 -18.78
N GLY A 106 5.36 -19.27 -18.09
CA GLY A 106 6.69 -19.74 -17.68
C GLY A 106 7.50 -18.99 -16.61
N ASP A 107 7.10 -17.81 -16.14
CA ASP A 107 7.84 -17.10 -15.08
C ASP A 107 6.89 -16.46 -14.06
N THR A 108 6.40 -17.29 -13.15
CA THR A 108 5.44 -16.95 -12.09
C THR A 108 6.09 -16.34 -10.84
N GLY A 109 7.43 -16.22 -10.80
CA GLY A 109 8.17 -15.70 -9.66
C GLY A 109 8.15 -14.18 -9.54
N LEU A 110 8.33 -13.69 -8.31
CA LEU A 110 8.85 -12.34 -8.08
C LEU A 110 10.32 -12.33 -8.52
N THR A 111 10.75 -11.29 -9.23
CA THR A 111 12.18 -11.09 -9.50
C THR A 111 12.93 -10.85 -8.19
N GLU A 112 14.24 -11.07 -8.15
CA GLU A 112 15.04 -10.77 -6.96
C GLU A 112 14.94 -9.29 -6.54
N GLU A 113 14.81 -8.38 -7.51
CA GLU A 113 14.58 -6.96 -7.23
C GLU A 113 13.20 -6.70 -6.60
N GLN A 114 12.15 -7.39 -7.06
CA GLN A 114 10.81 -7.28 -6.47
C GLN A 114 10.77 -7.83 -5.05
N LYS A 115 11.44 -8.96 -4.80
CA LYS A 115 11.62 -9.51 -3.45
C LYS A 115 12.37 -8.54 -2.56
N ARG A 116 13.49 -7.97 -3.05
CA ARG A 116 14.27 -6.93 -2.36
C ARG A 116 13.39 -5.74 -1.99
N GLY A 117 12.59 -5.26 -2.93
CA GLY A 117 11.67 -4.14 -2.68
C GLY A 117 10.68 -4.44 -1.56
N LEU A 118 10.01 -5.60 -1.60
CA LEU A 118 9.05 -6.00 -0.57
C LEU A 118 9.69 -6.19 0.81
N LEU A 119 10.89 -6.79 0.87
CA LEU A 119 11.65 -6.98 2.12
C LEU A 119 12.17 -5.65 2.68
N TYR A 120 12.57 -4.73 1.81
CA TYR A 120 12.97 -3.39 2.23
C TYR A 120 11.78 -2.66 2.85
N VAL A 121 10.65 -2.65 2.15
CA VAL A 121 9.44 -1.98 2.61
C VAL A 121 8.94 -2.53 3.95
N SER A 122 8.95 -3.85 4.12
CA SER A 122 8.51 -4.50 5.37
C SER A 122 9.39 -4.19 6.58
N SER A 123 10.67 -3.85 6.38
CA SER A 123 11.61 -3.50 7.45
C SER A 123 11.73 -1.99 7.65
N TYR A 124 11.61 -1.20 6.58
CA TYR A 124 11.75 0.25 6.60
C TYR A 124 10.58 0.93 7.33
N TYR A 125 9.33 0.65 6.95
CA TYR A 125 8.20 1.38 7.52
C TYR A 125 8.02 1.22 9.03
N PRO A 126 8.25 0.04 9.65
CA PRO A 126 8.25 -0.08 11.11
C PRO A 126 9.32 0.78 11.81
N ALA A 127 10.44 1.07 11.14
CA ALA A 127 11.50 1.93 11.69
C ALA A 127 11.20 3.44 11.56
N PHE A 128 10.24 3.81 10.68
CA PHE A 128 9.85 5.20 10.43
C PHE A 128 8.33 5.40 10.60
N PRO A 129 7.78 5.20 11.81
CA PRO A 129 6.35 5.37 12.04
C PRO A 129 5.93 6.84 11.98
N ILE A 130 4.64 7.04 11.70
CA ILE A 130 3.95 8.34 11.75
C ILE A 130 3.51 8.71 13.16
#